data_AF-A0AA51R774-F1
#
_entry.id   AF-A0AA51R774-F1
#
_cell.length_a   1.000
_cell.length_b   1.000
_cell.length_c   1.000
_cell.angle_alpha   90.00
_cell.angle_beta   90.00
_cell.angle_gamma   90.00
#
_symmetry.space_group_name_H-M   'P 1'
#
loop_
_entity.id
_entity.type
_entity.pdbx_description
1 polymer ?
#
loop_
_entity_poly.entity_id
_entity_poly.type
_entity_poly.pdbx_seq_one_letter_code
_entity_poly.pdbx_strand_id
1 'polypeptide(L)'
;MDDLSAYKGINQFGRSYEIMLENDTHGKNSVDRVIFENMIRLCDDTKEYLYGEYTKKEIKYILGSRTNLESLVCKLISEVTSGEDKIIKIASFCSRLYEIIESDDLDDMIFGGTEEDIIKRCSNWCTDISRVTCILYQLIGLPSRITQLFNIHYAYSGHVIVQAFRNNTWGAIDPTDDIGYSHIDGTPASA
;
A
#
# COMPACT_ATOMS: atom_id res chain seq x y z
N MET A 1 -14.46 15.14 -14.19
CA MET A 1 -14.83 15.27 -12.77
C MET A 1 -13.75 16.15 -12.18
N ASP A 2 -14.12 17.34 -11.73
CA ASP A 2 -13.12 18.39 -11.49
C ASP A 2 -12.92 18.66 -9.99
N ASP A 3 -13.78 18.09 -9.14
CA ASP A 3 -13.67 18.17 -7.69
C ASP A 3 -13.93 16.81 -7.04
N LEU A 4 -12.96 16.33 -6.25
CA LEU A 4 -13.02 15.10 -5.46
C LEU A 4 -13.25 15.37 -3.96
N SER A 5 -13.43 16.63 -3.55
CA SER A 5 -13.57 17.04 -2.15
C SER A 5 -14.68 16.26 -1.44
N ALA A 6 -15.80 16.00 -2.12
CA ALA A 6 -16.93 15.24 -1.60
C ALA A 6 -16.62 13.76 -1.33
N TYR A 7 -15.59 13.19 -1.97
CA TYR A 7 -15.20 11.78 -1.88
C TYR A 7 -13.90 11.55 -1.10
N LYS A 8 -13.34 12.62 -0.50
CA LYS A 8 -12.02 12.60 0.12
C LYS A 8 -12.12 12.60 1.65
N GLY A 9 -11.22 11.85 2.29
CA GLY A 9 -11.00 11.86 3.73
C GLY A 9 -11.56 10.66 4.49
N ILE A 10 -11.43 10.71 5.81
CA ILE A 10 -11.71 9.59 6.71
C ILE A 10 -13.21 9.30 6.92
N ASN A 11 -14.07 10.29 6.63
CA ASN A 11 -15.52 10.19 6.81
C ASN A 11 -16.23 9.48 5.64
N GLN A 12 -15.49 9.09 4.61
CA GLN A 12 -16.03 8.57 3.35
C GLN A 12 -16.56 7.14 3.45
N PHE A 13 -16.20 6.43 4.51
CA PHE A 13 -16.50 5.01 4.71
C PHE A 13 -17.56 4.77 5.80
N GLY A 14 -18.27 5.83 6.21
CA GLY A 14 -19.33 5.78 7.22
C GLY A 14 -18.86 6.19 8.62
N ARG A 15 -19.83 6.48 9.49
CA ARG A 15 -19.58 7.10 10.81
C ARG A 15 -18.67 6.27 11.70
N SER A 16 -18.76 4.94 11.67
CA SER A 16 -17.92 4.07 12.49
C SER A 16 -16.44 4.15 12.10
N TYR A 17 -16.14 4.18 10.79
CA TYR A 17 -14.76 4.34 10.30
C TYR A 17 -14.24 5.75 10.54
N GLU A 18 -15.09 6.78 10.42
CA GLU A 18 -14.72 8.14 10.78
C GLU A 18 -14.23 8.21 12.23
N ILE A 19 -15.02 7.72 13.18
CA ILE A 19 -14.66 7.70 14.61
C ILE A 19 -13.37 6.89 14.83
N MET A 20 -13.25 5.72 14.20
CA MET A 20 -12.04 4.89 14.31
C MET A 20 -10.79 5.63 13.85
N LEU A 21 -10.81 6.23 12.66
CA LEU A 21 -9.67 6.92 12.07
C LEU A 21 -9.41 8.28 12.75
N GLU A 22 -10.41 8.93 13.33
CA GLU A 22 -10.23 10.11 14.19
C GLU A 22 -9.41 9.79 15.45
N ASN A 23 -9.57 8.57 15.99
CA ASN A 23 -8.93 8.10 17.21
C ASN A 23 -7.76 7.12 16.95
N ASP A 24 -7.29 7.05 15.70
CA ASP A 24 -6.16 6.22 15.31
C ASP A 24 -4.86 6.65 16.04
N THR A 25 -3.96 5.69 16.27
CA THR A 25 -2.77 5.86 17.12
C THR A 25 -1.66 6.66 16.43
N HIS A 26 -1.71 6.84 15.11
CA HIS A 26 -0.65 7.51 14.37
C HIS A 26 -0.61 9.01 14.70
N GLY A 27 0.61 9.52 14.90
CA GLY A 27 0.83 10.93 15.23
C GLY A 27 0.29 11.88 14.15
N LYS A 28 -0.05 13.12 14.56
CA LYS A 28 -0.40 14.19 13.63
C LYS A 28 0.71 14.38 12.59
N ASN A 29 0.34 14.55 11.33
CA ASN A 29 1.26 14.69 10.18
C ASN A 29 2.16 13.48 9.90
N SER A 30 1.92 12.33 10.53
CA SER A 30 2.56 11.07 10.12
C SER A 30 2.14 10.68 8.70
N VAL A 31 2.94 9.85 8.05
CA VAL A 31 2.64 9.34 6.70
C VAL A 31 1.28 8.66 6.67
N ASP A 32 0.99 7.80 7.66
CA ASP A 32 -0.28 7.06 7.75
C ASP A 32 -1.47 8.01 7.93
N ARG A 33 -1.35 9.01 8.82
CA ARG A 33 -2.38 10.02 9.00
C ARG A 33 -2.66 10.80 7.72
N VAL A 34 -1.60 11.22 7.03
CA VAL A 34 -1.71 11.94 5.75
C VAL A 34 -2.36 11.05 4.69
N ILE A 35 -2.01 9.76 4.62
CA ILE A 35 -2.67 8.81 3.72
C ILE A 35 -4.16 8.76 4.04
N PHE A 36 -4.55 8.55 5.30
CA PHE A 36 -5.95 8.43 5.70
C PHE A 36 -6.77 9.69 5.35
N GLU A 37 -6.24 10.87 5.67
CA GLU A 37 -6.90 12.15 5.40
C GLU A 37 -6.99 12.49 3.90
N ASN A 38 -6.15 11.85 3.08
CA ASN A 38 -6.13 12.09 1.64
C ASN A 38 -6.71 10.94 0.80
N MET A 39 -7.23 9.89 1.44
CA MET A 39 -7.93 8.81 0.74
C MET A 39 -9.09 9.36 -0.07
N ILE A 40 -9.35 8.74 -1.22
CA ILE A 40 -10.48 9.06 -2.07
C ILE A 40 -11.28 7.77 -2.24
N ARG A 41 -12.57 7.83 -1.94
CA ARG A 41 -13.45 6.69 -2.07
C ARG A 41 -13.54 6.26 -3.53
N LEU A 42 -13.24 4.99 -3.78
CA LEU A 42 -13.52 4.32 -5.03
C LEU A 42 -15.01 3.92 -5.05
N CYS A 43 -15.77 4.47 -5.99
CA CYS A 43 -17.18 4.15 -6.24
C CYS A 43 -17.52 4.39 -7.71
N ASP A 44 -18.76 4.13 -8.11
CA ASP A 44 -19.20 4.34 -9.50
C ASP A 44 -18.96 5.76 -10.02
N ASP A 45 -19.07 6.77 -9.16
CA ASP A 45 -18.86 8.16 -9.53
C ASP A 45 -17.36 8.49 -9.76
N THR A 46 -16.46 7.85 -9.02
CA THR A 46 -15.03 8.20 -9.02
C THR A 46 -14.16 7.25 -9.82
N LYS A 47 -14.62 6.01 -10.10
CA LYS A 47 -13.80 4.95 -10.69
C LYS A 47 -13.12 5.36 -11.99
N GLU A 48 -13.89 5.90 -12.94
CA GLU A 48 -13.37 6.24 -14.28
C GLU A 48 -12.33 7.35 -14.19
N TYR A 49 -12.56 8.32 -13.31
CA TYR A 49 -11.64 9.42 -13.08
C TYR A 49 -10.36 8.93 -12.40
N LEU A 50 -10.47 8.14 -11.31
CA LEU A 50 -9.35 7.62 -10.55
C LEU A 50 -8.46 6.68 -11.37
N TYR A 51 -9.03 5.87 -12.26
CA TYR A 51 -8.26 4.97 -13.12
C TYR A 51 -7.86 5.60 -14.48
N GLY A 52 -8.34 6.81 -14.78
CA GLY A 52 -7.92 7.62 -15.90
C GLY A 52 -6.66 8.45 -15.62
N GLU A 53 -6.60 9.65 -16.20
CA GLU A 53 -5.43 10.54 -16.13
C GLU A 53 -5.19 11.18 -14.74
N TYR A 54 -6.17 11.10 -13.82
CA TYR A 54 -6.02 11.64 -12.48
C TYR A 54 -4.86 10.99 -11.72
N THR A 55 -4.78 9.65 -11.78
CA THR A 55 -3.70 8.92 -11.11
C THR A 55 -2.46 8.94 -11.97
N LYS A 56 -1.57 9.88 -11.65
CA LYS A 56 -0.26 9.98 -12.29
C LYS A 56 0.52 8.69 -12.11
N LYS A 57 1.10 8.22 -13.21
CA LYS A 57 2.04 7.09 -13.27
C LYS A 57 3.49 7.55 -12.99
N GLU A 58 3.68 8.83 -12.75
CA GLU A 58 4.97 9.41 -12.42
C GLU A 58 5.36 9.05 -10.98
N ILE A 59 6.55 8.46 -10.84
CA ILE A 59 7.15 8.18 -9.54
C ILE A 59 7.93 9.42 -9.11
N LYS A 60 7.54 10.00 -7.97
CA LYS A 60 8.22 11.18 -7.39
C LYS A 60 9.43 10.85 -6.53
N TYR A 61 9.76 9.56 -6.43
CA TYR A 61 10.96 9.10 -5.75
C TYR A 61 12.21 9.73 -6.35
N ILE A 62 13.15 10.16 -5.50
CA ILE A 62 14.42 10.76 -5.90
C ILE A 62 15.54 9.77 -5.62
N LEU A 63 16.25 9.35 -6.67
CA LEU A 63 17.41 8.45 -6.54
C LEU A 63 18.44 9.04 -5.56
N GLY A 64 18.97 8.19 -4.68
CA GLY A 64 19.91 8.54 -3.60
C GLY A 64 19.24 9.08 -2.33
N SER A 65 17.92 9.30 -2.30
CA SER A 65 17.23 9.83 -1.11
C SER A 65 16.95 8.76 -0.04
N ARG A 66 16.96 7.47 -0.40
CA ARG A 66 16.67 6.33 0.49
C ARG A 66 17.70 5.21 0.32
N THR A 67 18.97 5.53 0.51
CA THR A 67 20.12 4.63 0.22
C THR A 67 20.03 3.24 0.85
N ASN A 68 19.47 3.12 2.06
CA ASN A 68 19.27 1.83 2.71
C ASN A 68 18.26 0.96 1.96
N LEU A 69 17.12 1.52 1.56
CA LEU A 69 16.11 0.80 0.79
C LEU A 69 16.59 0.50 -0.64
N GLU A 70 17.33 1.42 -1.25
CA GLU A 70 17.97 1.19 -2.56
C GLU A 70 18.92 0.00 -2.50
N SER A 71 19.77 -0.07 -1.47
CA SER A 71 20.71 -1.19 -1.31
C SER A 71 19.96 -2.50 -1.08
N LEU A 72 18.91 -2.48 -0.24
CA LEU A 72 18.07 -3.63 0.02
C LEU A 72 17.42 -4.14 -1.26
N VAL A 73 16.73 -3.28 -2.01
CA VAL A 73 16.02 -3.70 -3.21
C VAL A 73 16.99 -4.22 -4.26
N CYS A 74 18.14 -3.55 -4.48
CA CYS A 74 19.18 -4.02 -5.40
C CYS A 74 19.62 -5.45 -5.08
N LYS A 75 19.83 -5.78 -3.80
CA LYS A 75 20.19 -7.14 -3.37
C LYS A 75 19.05 -8.12 -3.60
N LEU A 76 17.84 -7.75 -3.18
CA LEU A 76 16.66 -8.60 -3.23
C LEU A 76 16.33 -9.07 -4.65
N ILE A 77 16.49 -8.19 -5.64
CA ILE A 77 16.18 -8.47 -7.04
C ILE A 77 17.40 -8.81 -7.91
N SER A 78 18.59 -8.98 -7.33
CA SER A 78 19.84 -9.15 -8.09
C SER A 78 19.86 -10.40 -8.99
N GLU A 79 19.13 -11.45 -8.62
CA GLU A 79 19.07 -12.72 -9.35
C GLU A 79 17.88 -12.82 -10.33
N VAL A 80 16.99 -11.81 -10.34
CA VAL A 80 15.78 -11.81 -11.17
C VAL A 80 15.82 -10.71 -12.22
N THR A 81 15.49 -11.05 -13.45
CA THR A 81 15.58 -10.14 -14.59
C THR A 81 14.23 -9.59 -15.03
N SER A 82 13.16 -10.41 -14.98
CA SER A 82 11.83 -10.02 -15.43
C SER A 82 11.15 -9.06 -14.45
N GLY A 83 10.27 -8.19 -14.96
CA GLY A 83 9.52 -7.24 -14.14
C GLY A 83 8.57 -7.94 -13.16
N GLU A 84 7.85 -8.96 -13.62
CA GLU A 84 6.93 -9.73 -12.78
C GLU A 84 7.67 -10.52 -11.69
N ASP A 85 8.82 -11.13 -12.00
CA ASP A 85 9.60 -11.84 -10.98
C ASP A 85 10.12 -10.88 -9.91
N LYS A 86 10.48 -9.64 -10.27
CA LYS A 86 10.85 -8.60 -9.31
C LYS A 86 9.67 -8.23 -8.41
N ILE A 87 8.48 -8.10 -8.98
CA ILE A 87 7.25 -7.77 -8.24
C ILE A 87 6.94 -8.87 -7.22
N ILE A 88 6.97 -10.14 -7.65
CA ILE A 88 6.75 -11.32 -6.81
C ILE A 88 7.83 -11.40 -5.72
N LYS A 89 9.11 -11.23 -6.08
CA LYS A 89 10.21 -11.30 -5.12
C LYS A 89 10.10 -10.25 -4.01
N ILE A 90 9.66 -9.04 -4.36
CA ILE A 90 9.43 -7.96 -3.39
C ILE A 90 8.20 -8.25 -2.52
N ALA A 91 7.08 -8.68 -3.10
CA ALA A 91 5.88 -9.04 -2.35
C ALA A 91 6.19 -10.16 -1.34
N SER A 92 6.87 -11.22 -1.80
CA SER A 92 7.28 -12.36 -0.98
C SER A 92 8.29 -12.01 0.12
N PHE A 93 9.15 -11.00 -0.11
CA PHE A 93 9.99 -10.47 0.98
C PHE A 93 9.15 -9.76 2.04
N CYS A 94 8.20 -8.93 1.62
CA CYS A 94 7.37 -8.14 2.53
C CYS A 94 6.39 -9.03 3.31
N SER A 95 5.82 -10.05 2.67
CA SER A 95 4.93 -11.01 3.32
C SER A 95 5.61 -11.79 4.43
N ARG A 96 6.95 -11.90 4.40
CA ARG A 96 7.73 -12.62 5.42
C ARG A 96 8.21 -11.74 6.56
N LEU A 97 7.87 -10.46 6.57
CA LEU A 97 8.21 -9.57 7.69
C LEU A 97 7.58 -10.05 9.01
N TYR A 98 6.50 -10.85 9.00
CA TYR A 98 5.93 -11.38 10.23
C TYR A 98 6.79 -12.49 10.88
N GLU A 99 7.70 -13.14 10.15
CA GLU A 99 8.36 -14.39 10.61
C GLU A 99 9.21 -14.23 11.88
N ILE A 100 9.64 -13.01 12.18
CA ILE A 100 10.55 -12.71 13.30
C ILE A 100 10.02 -11.59 14.21
N ILE A 101 8.72 -11.31 14.17
CA ILE A 101 8.12 -10.37 15.12
C ILE A 101 8.28 -10.91 16.55
N GLU A 102 8.57 -10.02 17.49
CA GLU A 102 8.80 -10.39 18.89
C GLU A 102 7.50 -10.77 19.60
N SER A 103 6.38 -10.13 19.22
CA SER A 103 5.06 -10.33 19.80
C SER A 103 3.98 -10.10 18.74
N ASP A 104 2.87 -10.84 18.87
CA ASP A 104 1.61 -10.64 18.13
C ASP A 104 0.50 -10.14 19.09
N ASP A 105 0.88 -9.72 20.30
CA ASP A 105 -0.03 -9.06 21.22
C ASP A 105 -0.25 -7.62 20.79
N LEU A 106 -1.51 -7.21 20.66
CA LEU A 106 -1.90 -5.85 20.28
C LEU A 106 -1.29 -4.79 21.19
N ASP A 107 -1.11 -5.09 22.49
CA ASP A 107 -0.55 -4.15 23.46
C ASP A 107 0.95 -3.89 23.25
N ASP A 108 1.66 -4.83 22.59
CA ASP A 108 3.08 -4.72 22.27
C ASP A 108 3.34 -4.15 20.86
N MET A 109 2.29 -4.04 20.02
CA MET A 109 2.44 -3.64 18.63
C MET A 109 2.89 -2.19 18.49
N ILE A 110 3.88 -1.99 17.61
CA ILE A 110 4.35 -0.68 17.19
C ILE A 110 3.81 -0.43 15.78
N PHE A 111 3.14 0.71 15.58
CA PHE A 111 2.54 1.09 14.30
C PHE A 111 3.29 2.27 13.66
N GLY A 112 3.45 2.22 12.34
CA GLY A 112 4.08 3.29 11.55
C GLY A 112 5.59 3.38 11.72
N GLY A 113 6.12 4.59 11.59
CA GLY A 113 7.56 4.87 11.43
C GLY A 113 7.94 5.07 9.95
N THR A 114 9.25 5.16 9.68
CA THR A 114 9.74 5.10 8.30
C THR A 114 9.66 3.68 7.76
N GLU A 115 9.67 3.49 6.44
CA GLU A 115 9.70 2.14 5.86
C GLU A 115 10.97 1.36 6.25
N GLU A 116 12.10 2.04 6.49
CA GLU A 116 13.30 1.42 7.08
C GLU A 116 13.07 0.94 8.52
N ASP A 117 12.36 1.74 9.34
CA ASP A 117 12.02 1.35 10.71
C ASP A 117 11.10 0.14 10.72
N ILE A 118 10.11 0.11 9.82
CA ILE A 118 9.19 -1.03 9.64
C ILE A 118 9.97 -2.29 9.27
N ILE A 119 10.87 -2.23 8.29
CA ILE A 119 11.70 -3.39 7.90
C ILE A 119 12.57 -3.84 9.09
N LYS A 120 13.18 -2.90 9.81
CA LYS A 120 14.09 -3.20 10.91
C LYS A 120 13.36 -3.86 12.09
N ARG A 121 12.18 -3.37 12.45
CA ARG A 121 11.39 -3.90 13.56
C ARG A 121 10.50 -5.07 13.16
N CYS A 122 10.37 -5.32 11.86
CA CYS A 122 9.40 -6.25 11.28
C CYS A 122 7.95 -5.84 11.57
N SER A 123 6.99 -6.47 10.89
CA SER A 123 5.57 -6.17 11.11
C SER A 123 4.71 -7.26 10.49
N ASN A 124 3.61 -7.59 11.15
CA ASN A 124 2.49 -8.34 10.58
C ASN A 124 1.29 -7.43 10.25
N TRP A 125 1.43 -6.11 10.41
CA TRP A 125 0.36 -5.16 10.17
C TRP A 125 0.24 -4.83 8.68
N CYS A 126 -0.94 -5.01 8.10
CA CYS A 126 -1.17 -4.83 6.65
C CYS A 126 -0.78 -3.44 6.13
N THR A 127 -0.99 -2.39 6.94
CA THR A 127 -0.62 -1.01 6.56
C THR A 127 0.89 -0.86 6.43
N ASP A 128 1.65 -1.40 7.37
CA ASP A 128 3.11 -1.36 7.37
C ASP A 128 3.69 -2.14 6.18
N ILE A 129 3.22 -3.38 6.00
CA ILE A 129 3.65 -4.27 4.92
C ILE A 129 3.36 -3.64 3.56
N SER A 130 2.17 -3.08 3.38
CA SER A 130 1.78 -2.38 2.16
C SER A 130 2.58 -1.11 1.91
N ARG A 131 2.93 -0.33 2.94
CA ARG A 131 3.80 0.84 2.80
C ARG A 131 5.20 0.47 2.33
N VAL A 132 5.80 -0.55 2.94
CA VAL A 132 7.11 -1.07 2.54
C VAL A 132 7.05 -1.58 1.10
N THR A 133 6.07 -2.41 0.77
CA THR A 133 5.90 -2.94 -0.60
C THR A 133 5.76 -1.81 -1.62
N CYS A 134 4.93 -0.80 -1.31
CA CYS A 134 4.68 0.35 -2.18
C CYS A 134 6.00 1.08 -2.51
N ILE A 135 6.80 1.43 -1.50
CA ILE A 135 8.06 2.15 -1.75
C ILE A 135 9.07 1.27 -2.50
N LEU A 136 9.17 -0.02 -2.18
CA LEU A 136 10.10 -0.92 -2.88
C LEU A 136 9.76 -1.07 -4.37
N TYR A 137 8.47 -1.06 -4.73
CA TYR A 137 8.05 -0.98 -6.13
C TYR A 137 8.46 0.33 -6.79
N GLN A 138 8.29 1.46 -6.11
CA GLN A 138 8.71 2.75 -6.66
C GLN A 138 10.23 2.82 -6.90
N LEU A 139 11.03 2.19 -6.04
CA LEU A 139 12.48 2.12 -6.19
C LEU A 139 12.94 1.34 -7.42
N ILE A 140 12.16 0.37 -7.90
CA ILE A 140 12.44 -0.37 -9.14
C ILE A 140 11.80 0.28 -10.38
N GLY A 141 11.25 1.48 -10.24
CA GLY A 141 10.61 2.21 -11.34
C GLY A 141 9.18 1.77 -11.65
N LEU A 142 8.52 1.07 -10.71
CA LEU A 142 7.14 0.63 -10.87
C LEU A 142 6.18 1.59 -10.16
N PRO A 143 5.28 2.29 -10.87
CA PRO A 143 4.31 3.17 -10.23
C PRO A 143 3.39 2.35 -9.34
N SER A 144 3.30 2.69 -8.06
CA SER A 144 2.53 1.96 -7.07
C SER A 144 1.82 2.90 -6.11
N ARG A 145 0.69 2.44 -5.55
CA ARG A 145 -0.12 3.17 -4.59
C ARG A 145 -0.75 2.23 -3.56
N ILE A 146 -1.06 2.78 -2.39
CA ILE A 146 -1.77 2.07 -1.33
C ILE A 146 -3.27 2.09 -1.65
N THR A 147 -3.94 0.96 -1.42
CA THR A 147 -5.40 0.83 -1.52
C THR A 147 -5.93 0.30 -0.19
N GLN A 148 -6.88 1.04 0.40
CA GLN A 148 -7.55 0.61 1.63
C GLN A 148 -8.89 -0.02 1.28
N LEU A 149 -9.10 -1.22 1.79
CA LEU A 149 -10.29 -2.01 1.60
C LEU A 149 -11.10 -1.91 2.89
N PHE A 150 -12.29 -1.33 2.82
CA PHE A 150 -13.19 -1.20 3.96
C PHE A 150 -14.49 -1.94 3.70
N ASN A 151 -14.90 -2.77 4.66
CA ASN A 151 -16.23 -3.32 4.66
C ASN A 151 -17.20 -2.33 5.31
N ILE A 152 -17.89 -1.53 4.49
CA ILE A 152 -18.83 -0.50 4.99
C ILE A 152 -20.05 -1.05 5.74
N HIS A 153 -20.26 -2.37 5.73
CA HIS A 153 -21.31 -3.04 6.50
C HIS A 153 -20.83 -3.60 7.84
N TYR A 154 -19.52 -3.73 8.04
CA TYR A 154 -18.92 -4.30 9.24
C TYR A 154 -17.75 -3.42 9.69
N ALA A 155 -18.00 -2.55 10.67
CA ALA A 155 -16.97 -1.67 11.23
C ALA A 155 -15.76 -2.47 11.71
N TYR A 156 -14.57 -1.86 11.66
CA TYR A 156 -13.28 -2.47 12.03
C TYR A 156 -12.85 -3.66 11.16
N SER A 157 -13.55 -3.94 10.07
CA SER A 157 -13.13 -4.90 9.04
C SER A 157 -12.48 -4.14 7.89
N GLY A 158 -11.18 -3.89 8.02
CA GLY A 158 -10.37 -3.21 7.03
C GLY A 158 -9.17 -4.05 6.61
N HIS A 159 -8.65 -3.80 5.41
CA HIS A 159 -7.40 -4.36 4.95
C HIS A 159 -6.66 -3.34 4.08
N VAL A 160 -5.34 -3.47 3.97
CA VAL A 160 -4.52 -2.58 3.15
C VAL A 160 -3.67 -3.39 2.20
N ILE A 161 -3.79 -3.07 0.92
CA ILE A 161 -3.05 -3.71 -0.17
C ILE A 161 -2.31 -2.65 -1.01
N VAL A 162 -1.55 -3.12 -2.00
CA VAL A 162 -0.87 -2.26 -2.97
C VAL A 162 -1.47 -2.48 -4.36
N GLN A 163 -1.58 -1.41 -5.12
CA GLN A 163 -1.76 -1.50 -6.56
C GLN A 163 -0.49 -1.03 -7.26
N ALA A 164 -0.08 -1.75 -8.30
CA ALA A 164 1.05 -1.40 -9.13
C ALA A 164 0.64 -1.34 -10.60
N PHE A 165 1.13 -0.33 -11.32
CA PHE A 165 0.83 -0.14 -12.74
C PHE A 165 1.75 -1.03 -13.60
N ARG A 166 1.20 -2.15 -14.09
CA ARG A 166 1.91 -3.16 -14.90
C ARG A 166 1.03 -3.61 -16.06
N ASN A 167 1.62 -3.98 -17.19
CA ASN A 167 0.88 -4.38 -18.40
C ASN A 167 -0.21 -3.36 -18.83
N ASN A 168 0.11 -2.07 -18.75
CA ASN A 168 -0.78 -0.95 -19.08
C ASN A 168 -2.07 -0.87 -18.25
N THR A 169 -2.13 -1.52 -17.08
CA THR A 169 -3.26 -1.46 -16.16
C THR A 169 -2.79 -1.39 -14.71
N TRP A 170 -3.67 -0.99 -13.80
CA TRP A 170 -3.43 -1.09 -12.36
C TRP A 170 -3.79 -2.49 -11.87
N GLY A 171 -2.83 -3.19 -11.27
CA GLY A 171 -3.05 -4.53 -10.71
C GLY A 171 -2.90 -4.54 -9.19
N ALA A 172 -3.89 -5.09 -8.50
CA ALA A 172 -3.88 -5.34 -7.07
C ALA A 172 -2.88 -6.44 -6.69
N ILE A 173 -2.22 -6.24 -5.56
CA ILE A 173 -1.29 -7.16 -4.92
C ILE A 173 -1.52 -7.02 -3.42
N ASP A 174 -1.80 -8.13 -2.76
CA ASP A 174 -1.83 -8.24 -1.31
C ASP A 174 -0.47 -8.75 -0.81
N PRO A 175 0.39 -7.87 -0.29
CA PRO A 175 1.70 -8.27 0.17
C PRO A 175 1.66 -8.91 1.57
N THR A 176 0.54 -8.89 2.28
CA THR A 176 0.42 -9.61 3.56
C THR A 176 0.38 -11.11 3.31
N ASP A 177 -0.32 -11.54 2.26
CA ASP A 177 -0.51 -12.96 1.91
C ASP A 177 0.30 -13.42 0.69
N ASP A 178 1.14 -12.56 0.11
CA ASP A 178 1.89 -12.82 -1.15
C ASP A 178 0.97 -13.17 -2.34
N ILE A 179 -0.16 -12.47 -2.46
CA ILE A 179 -1.18 -12.72 -3.48
C ILE A 179 -1.18 -11.62 -4.54
N GLY A 180 -0.98 -11.98 -5.80
CA GLY A 180 -1.27 -11.14 -6.96
C GLY A 180 -2.63 -11.48 -7.57
N TYR A 181 -3.49 -10.49 -7.79
CA TYR A 181 -4.80 -10.72 -8.41
C TYR A 181 -4.74 -10.56 -9.92
N SER A 182 -5.32 -11.52 -10.64
CA SER A 182 -5.38 -11.54 -12.09
C SER A 182 -6.73 -12.05 -12.60
N HIS A 183 -7.12 -11.57 -13.78
CA HIS A 183 -8.21 -12.15 -14.56
C HIS A 183 -7.80 -13.52 -15.12
N ILE A 184 -8.77 -14.28 -15.64
CA ILE A 184 -8.55 -15.62 -16.22
C ILE A 184 -7.55 -15.60 -17.37
N ASP A 185 -7.47 -14.50 -18.11
CA ASP A 185 -6.53 -14.30 -19.21
C ASP A 185 -5.10 -13.90 -18.74
N GLY A 186 -4.87 -13.84 -17.43
CA GLY A 186 -3.60 -13.47 -16.82
C GLY A 186 -3.35 -11.96 -16.74
N THR A 187 -4.28 -11.12 -17.21
CA THR A 187 -4.16 -9.67 -17.05
C THR A 187 -4.34 -9.27 -15.58
N PRO A 188 -3.59 -8.26 -15.07
CA PRO A 188 -3.73 -7.84 -13.69
C PRO A 188 -5.15 -7.34 -13.38
N ALA A 189 -5.72 -7.78 -12.27
CA ALA A 189 -7.03 -7.32 -11.80
C ALA A 189 -6.86 -6.10 -10.89
N SER A 190 -7.65 -5.04 -11.10
CA SER A 190 -7.69 -3.88 -10.22
C SER A 190 -8.64 -4.11 -9.02
N ALA A 191 -8.62 -3.18 -8.08
CA ALA A 191 -9.57 -3.10 -6.96
C ALA A 191 -10.88 -2.47 -7.41
#